data_AF-A0A1I1AKN2-F1
#
_entry.id   AF-A0A1I1AKN2-F1
#
_cell.length_a   1.000
_cell.length_b   1.000
_cell.length_c   1.000
_cell.angle_alpha   90.00
_cell.angle_beta   90.00
_cell.angle_gamma   90.00
#
_symmetry.space_group_name_H-M   'P 1'
#
loop_
_entity.id
_entity.type
_entity.pdbx_description
1 polymer ?
#
loop_
_entity_poly.entity_id
_entity_poly.type
_entity_poly.pdbx_seq_one_letter_code
_entity_poly.pdbx_strand_id
1 'polypeptide(L)'
;MKGDIFMIISIDTKKPRTKLPYSDDFTKWKKNLLDDDYTAIVNELNSVFDSGKVHTAGWIPGHNWIGTVYEPIFKACNKNQVRAALFFGLIVYKVFMDRDDTWACDRFQLDGKEIKSLTYFKVNNIL
;
A
#
# COMPACT_ATOMS: atom_id res chain seq x y z
N MET A 1 -19.62 8.02 -21.69
CA MET A 1 -19.51 7.92 -20.22
C MET A 1 -18.06 8.13 -19.87
N LYS A 2 -17.71 9.18 -19.10
CA LYS A 2 -16.41 9.21 -18.44
C LYS A 2 -16.52 8.15 -17.34
N GLY A 3 -15.90 6.99 -17.52
CA GLY A 3 -15.81 6.00 -16.45
C GLY A 3 -15.14 6.69 -15.26
N ASP A 4 -15.75 6.61 -14.09
CA ASP A 4 -15.18 7.18 -12.89
C ASP A 4 -13.78 6.59 -12.70
N ILE A 5 -12.76 7.44 -12.78
CA ILE A 5 -11.38 7.03 -12.55
C ILE A 5 -11.21 7.06 -11.03
N PHE A 6 -11.35 5.90 -10.41
CA PHE A 6 -10.99 5.73 -9.00
C PHE A 6 -9.48 5.87 -8.87
N MET A 7 -9.04 6.60 -7.84
CA MET A 7 -7.67 7.09 -7.76
C MET A 7 -7.24 7.35 -6.33
N ILE A 8 -5.93 7.23 -6.10
CA ILE A 8 -5.28 7.78 -4.91
C ILE A 8 -5.07 9.28 -5.13
N ILE A 9 -5.54 10.11 -4.21
CA ILE A 9 -5.39 11.57 -4.25
C ILE A 9 -4.37 11.99 -3.20
N SER A 10 -3.41 12.83 -3.56
CA SER A 10 -2.51 13.42 -2.58
C SER A 10 -3.23 14.55 -1.82
N ILE A 11 -3.20 14.54 -0.48
CA ILE A 11 -3.91 15.56 0.31
C ILE A 11 -3.28 16.95 0.11
N ASP A 12 -1.94 17.04 0.14
CA ASP A 12 -1.17 18.28 -0.05
C ASP A 12 -1.50 19.05 -1.35
N THR A 13 -1.56 18.34 -2.48
CA THR A 13 -1.64 18.92 -3.83
C THR A 13 -3.03 18.78 -4.43
N LYS A 14 -3.90 17.97 -3.82
CA LYS A 14 -5.23 17.58 -4.34
C LYS A 14 -5.17 16.93 -5.73
N LYS A 15 -4.00 16.42 -6.12
CA LYS A 15 -3.78 15.82 -7.43
C LYS A 15 -3.88 14.30 -7.36
N PRO A 16 -4.40 13.66 -8.42
CA PRO A 16 -4.34 12.21 -8.57
C PRO A 16 -2.88 11.73 -8.61
N ARG A 17 -2.60 10.63 -7.93
CA ARG A 17 -1.33 9.91 -8.06
C ARG A 17 -1.50 8.77 -9.05
N THR A 18 -1.04 9.00 -10.29
CA THR A 18 -1.25 8.08 -11.42
C THR A 18 -0.09 7.13 -11.68
N LYS A 19 0.98 7.22 -10.89
CA LYS A 19 2.19 6.40 -11.04
C LYS A 19 2.53 5.69 -9.74
N LEU A 20 3.01 4.45 -9.88
CA LEU A 20 3.63 3.70 -8.80
C LEU A 20 5.05 4.27 -8.57
N PRO A 21 5.36 4.85 -7.40
CA PRO A 21 6.73 5.23 -7.08
C PRO A 21 7.64 3.99 -7.07
N TYR A 22 8.92 4.13 -7.42
CA TYR A 22 9.88 3.02 -7.45
C TYR A 22 9.39 1.80 -8.25
N SER A 23 8.73 2.03 -9.39
CA SER A 23 8.14 0.97 -10.23
C SER A 23 9.15 -0.10 -10.69
N ASP A 24 10.41 0.27 -10.89
CA ASP A 24 11.46 -0.64 -11.30
C ASP A 24 11.83 -1.61 -10.18
N ASP A 25 11.95 -1.10 -8.95
CA ASP A 25 12.18 -1.92 -7.76
C ASP A 25 10.97 -2.82 -7.46
N PHE A 26 9.75 -2.29 -7.59
CA PHE A 26 8.53 -3.09 -7.49
C PHE A 26 8.55 -4.26 -8.48
N THR A 27 8.81 -3.98 -9.75
CA THR A 27 8.85 -5.00 -10.81
C THR A 27 9.93 -6.04 -10.52
N LYS A 28 11.11 -5.58 -10.08
CA LYS A 28 12.22 -6.45 -9.73
C LYS A 28 11.89 -7.39 -8.58
N TRP A 29 11.28 -6.90 -7.50
CA TRP A 29 10.95 -7.74 -6.34
C TRP A 29 9.72 -8.61 -6.58
N LYS A 30 8.71 -8.11 -7.31
CA LYS A 30 7.51 -8.89 -7.67
C LYS A 30 7.85 -10.14 -8.51
N LYS A 31 8.89 -10.09 -9.35
CA LYS A 31 9.38 -11.28 -10.09
C LYS A 31 9.87 -12.41 -9.18
N ASN A 32 10.25 -12.10 -7.95
CA ASN A 32 10.71 -13.09 -6.97
C ASN A 32 9.59 -13.54 -6.01
N LEU A 33 8.36 -13.08 -6.22
CA LEU A 33 7.20 -13.37 -5.39
C LEU A 33 6.19 -14.18 -6.21
N LEU A 34 5.85 -15.37 -5.72
CA LEU A 34 4.88 -16.25 -6.38
C LEU A 34 3.54 -15.52 -6.55
N ASP A 35 2.82 -15.87 -7.61
CA ASP A 35 1.54 -15.21 -7.91
C ASP A 35 0.46 -15.55 -6.88
N ASP A 36 0.47 -16.78 -6.33
CA ASP A 36 -0.43 -17.16 -5.25
C ASP A 36 -0.15 -16.37 -3.96
N ASP A 37 1.13 -16.20 -3.61
CA ASP A 37 1.54 -15.37 -2.45
C ASP A 37 1.11 -13.92 -2.66
N TYR A 38 1.32 -13.37 -3.85
CA TYR A 38 0.91 -12.00 -4.16
C TYR A 38 -0.60 -11.83 -4.09
N THR A 39 -1.36 -12.78 -4.65
CA THR A 39 -2.82 -12.82 -4.57
C THR A 39 -3.30 -12.85 -3.13
N ALA A 40 -2.70 -13.70 -2.28
CA ALA A 40 -3.02 -13.78 -0.86
C ALA A 40 -2.76 -12.46 -0.12
N ILE A 41 -1.62 -11.79 -0.41
CA ILE A 41 -1.30 -10.48 0.16
C ILE A 41 -2.34 -9.42 -0.27
N VAL A 42 -2.70 -9.38 -1.56
CA VAL A 42 -3.70 -8.44 -2.08
C VAL A 42 -5.07 -8.66 -1.42
N ASN A 43 -5.49 -9.92 -1.26
CA ASN A 43 -6.75 -10.26 -0.60
C ASN A 43 -6.77 -9.85 0.87
N GLU A 44 -5.69 -10.11 1.61
CA GLU A 44 -5.55 -9.68 3.00
C GLU A 44 -5.63 -8.14 3.10
N LEU A 45 -4.89 -7.43 2.24
CA LEU A 45 -4.90 -5.96 2.25
C LEU A 45 -6.28 -5.40 1.93
N ASN A 46 -6.99 -5.95 0.95
CA ASN A 46 -8.36 -5.52 0.65
C ASN A 46 -9.31 -5.77 1.83
N SER A 47 -9.22 -6.93 2.49
CA SER A 47 -9.98 -7.23 3.72
C SER A 47 -9.71 -6.19 4.82
N VAL A 48 -8.44 -5.85 5.06
CA VAL A 48 -8.05 -4.79 5.99
C VAL A 48 -8.65 -3.44 5.57
N PHE A 49 -8.55 -3.08 4.29
CA PHE A 49 -9.04 -1.78 3.80
C PHE A 49 -10.55 -1.64 3.89
N ASP A 50 -11.29 -2.72 3.64
CA ASP A 50 -12.75 -2.74 3.73
C ASP A 50 -13.26 -2.63 5.18
N SER A 51 -12.43 -3.00 6.17
CA SER A 51 -12.78 -2.92 7.59
C SER A 51 -12.78 -1.50 8.18
N GLY A 52 -12.23 -0.50 7.46
CA GLY A 52 -11.99 0.82 8.03
C GLY A 52 -11.92 1.94 6.99
N LYS A 53 -11.86 3.18 7.50
CA LYS A 53 -11.77 4.38 6.65
C LYS A 53 -10.39 5.04 6.68
N VAL A 54 -9.51 4.62 7.59
CA VAL A 54 -8.17 5.20 7.76
C VAL A 54 -7.18 4.07 8.00
N HIS A 55 -6.10 4.02 7.21
CA HIS A 55 -5.08 2.97 7.29
C HIS A 55 -3.69 3.55 7.13
N THR A 56 -2.79 3.27 8.07
CA THR A 56 -1.38 3.65 7.97
C THR A 56 -0.57 2.44 7.53
N ALA A 57 0.06 2.51 6.35
CA ALA A 57 0.67 1.34 5.72
C ALA A 57 1.67 0.63 6.64
N GLY A 58 2.56 1.37 7.30
CA GLY A 58 3.58 0.80 8.16
C GLY A 58 3.05 0.07 9.41
N TRP A 59 1.76 0.22 9.74
CA TRP A 59 1.15 -0.42 10.91
C TRP A 59 0.43 -1.73 10.57
N ILE A 60 0.04 -1.92 9.31
CA ILE A 60 -0.73 -3.08 8.85
C ILE A 60 -0.01 -4.41 9.11
N PRO A 61 1.28 -4.60 8.75
CA PRO A 61 1.86 -5.93 8.77
C PRO A 61 2.37 -6.35 10.16
N GLY A 62 2.25 -5.46 11.16
CA GLY A 62 2.83 -5.66 12.49
C GLY A 62 4.36 -5.77 12.47
N HIS A 63 4.92 -6.25 13.58
CA HIS A 63 6.36 -6.27 13.81
C HIS A 63 7.05 -7.57 13.34
N ASN A 64 6.34 -8.71 13.38
CA ASN A 64 6.88 -10.02 13.04
C ASN A 64 6.07 -10.64 11.90
N TRP A 65 6.72 -10.92 10.78
CA TRP A 65 6.07 -11.48 9.58
C TRP A 65 6.24 -12.99 9.46
N ILE A 66 6.97 -13.64 10.37
CA ILE A 66 7.17 -15.09 10.32
C ILE A 66 5.81 -15.78 10.49
N GLY A 67 5.48 -16.68 9.55
CA GLY A 67 4.22 -17.40 9.52
C GLY A 67 3.02 -16.57 9.07
N THR A 68 3.21 -15.31 8.68
CA THR A 68 2.12 -14.47 8.16
C THR A 68 2.11 -14.46 6.64
N VAL A 69 1.03 -13.95 6.05
CA VAL A 69 0.90 -13.75 4.59
C VAL A 69 1.97 -12.80 4.03
N TYR A 70 2.65 -12.02 4.88
CA TYR A 70 3.69 -11.08 4.47
C TYR A 70 5.11 -11.68 4.48
N GLU A 71 5.32 -12.88 5.06
CA GLU A 71 6.63 -13.55 5.05
C GLU A 71 7.25 -13.69 3.63
N PRO A 72 6.49 -14.02 2.58
CA PRO A 72 7.02 -14.15 1.23
C PRO A 72 7.68 -12.88 0.69
N ILE A 73 7.24 -11.69 1.12
CA ILE A 73 7.85 -10.40 0.74
C ILE A 73 9.31 -10.33 1.21
N PHE A 74 9.56 -10.77 2.44
CA PHE A 74 10.92 -10.82 2.99
C PHE A 74 11.82 -11.75 2.17
N LYS A 75 11.29 -12.90 1.74
CA LYS A 75 11.99 -13.86 0.88
C LYS A 75 12.27 -13.27 -0.51
N ALA A 76 11.26 -12.66 -1.14
CA ALA A 76 11.37 -12.00 -2.46
C ALA A 76 12.42 -10.88 -2.50
N CYS A 77 12.64 -10.23 -1.35
CA CYS A 77 13.66 -9.20 -1.16
C CYS A 77 15.02 -9.73 -0.68
N ASN A 78 15.33 -11.02 -0.87
CA ASN A 78 16.57 -11.68 -0.43
C ASN A 78 16.84 -11.49 1.07
N LYS A 79 15.78 -11.59 1.90
CA LYS A 79 15.87 -11.44 3.36
C LYS A 79 16.42 -10.08 3.81
N ASN A 80 16.26 -9.04 2.98
CA ASN A 80 16.62 -7.67 3.33
C ASN A 80 15.41 -6.92 3.87
N GLN A 81 15.43 -6.59 5.17
CA GLN A 81 14.29 -5.98 5.86
C GLN A 81 13.92 -4.60 5.32
N VAL A 82 14.92 -3.77 4.94
CA VAL A 82 14.67 -2.43 4.40
C VAL A 82 13.96 -2.51 3.05
N ARG A 83 14.44 -3.40 2.17
CA ARG A 83 13.80 -3.66 0.87
C ARG A 83 12.41 -4.26 1.04
N ALA A 84 12.24 -5.20 1.96
CA ALA A 84 10.94 -5.82 2.25
C ALA A 84 9.91 -4.79 2.76
N ALA A 85 10.32 -3.89 3.66
CA ALA A 85 9.46 -2.82 4.15
C ALA A 85 9.06 -1.85 3.03
N LEU A 86 10.01 -1.45 2.17
CA LEU A 86 9.70 -0.62 1.01
C LEU A 86 8.78 -1.36 0.03
N PHE A 87 9.07 -2.63 -0.28
CA PHE A 87 8.26 -3.43 -1.20
C PHE A 87 6.83 -3.60 -0.68
N PHE A 88 6.65 -3.89 0.61
CA PHE A 88 5.34 -3.93 1.25
C PHE A 88 4.59 -2.59 1.08
N GLY A 89 5.25 -1.47 1.33
CA GLY A 89 4.66 -0.15 1.12
C GLY A 89 4.24 0.10 -0.33
N LEU A 90 5.01 -0.41 -1.31
CA LEU A 90 4.67 -0.34 -2.73
C LEU A 90 3.49 -1.25 -3.10
N ILE A 91 3.38 -2.43 -2.49
CA ILE A 91 2.23 -3.33 -2.67
C ILE A 91 0.97 -2.65 -2.12
N VAL A 92 1.01 -2.11 -0.90
CA VAL A 92 -0.12 -1.35 -0.32
C VAL A 92 -0.54 -0.22 -1.25
N TYR A 93 0.42 0.58 -1.73
CA TYR A 93 0.14 1.66 -2.65
C TYR A 93 -0.49 1.16 -3.96
N LYS A 94 0.05 0.09 -4.53
CA LYS A 94 -0.49 -0.53 -5.76
C LYS A 94 -1.90 -1.06 -5.56
N VAL A 95 -2.21 -1.69 -4.43
CA VAL A 95 -3.57 -2.13 -4.11
C VAL A 95 -4.51 -0.92 -4.09
N PHE A 96 -4.18 0.17 -3.41
CA PHE A 96 -5.01 1.38 -3.44
C PHE A 96 -5.14 2.00 -4.85
N MET A 97 -4.13 1.87 -5.71
CA MET A 97 -4.23 2.36 -7.10
C MET A 97 -5.21 1.53 -7.94
N ASP A 98 -5.41 0.26 -7.59
CA ASP A 98 -6.19 -0.71 -8.37
C ASP A 98 -7.63 -0.89 -7.86
N ARG A 99 -7.99 -0.21 -6.77
CA ARG A 99 -9.34 -0.25 -6.19
C ARG A 99 -10.33 0.57 -7.00
N ASP A 100 -11.60 0.19 -6.87
CA ASP A 100 -12.77 0.84 -7.47
C ASP A 100 -13.41 1.88 -6.53
N ASP A 101 -12.68 2.34 -5.51
CA ASP A 101 -13.05 3.43 -4.63
C ASP A 101 -11.92 4.47 -4.50
N THR A 102 -12.28 5.69 -4.11
CA THR A 102 -11.34 6.81 -4.02
C THR A 102 -10.75 6.93 -2.63
N TRP A 103 -9.43 7.08 -2.56
CA TRP A 103 -8.69 7.26 -1.31
C TRP A 103 -7.77 8.48 -1.41
N ALA A 104 -7.58 9.19 -0.31
CA ALA A 104 -6.57 10.23 -0.19
C ALA A 104 -5.39 9.74 0.64
N CYS A 105 -4.16 10.18 0.36
CA CYS A 105 -3.00 9.80 1.15
C CYS A 105 -2.04 10.95 1.45
N ASP A 106 -1.39 10.89 2.61
CA ASP A 106 -0.25 11.74 2.97
C ASP A 106 0.63 11.13 4.07
N ARG A 107 1.71 11.82 4.42
CA ARG A 107 2.55 11.56 5.59
C ARG A 107 2.09 12.42 6.76
N PHE A 108 2.10 11.84 7.95
CA PHE A 108 1.64 12.51 9.18
C PHE A 108 2.66 12.36 10.30
N GLN A 109 2.45 13.08 11.39
CA GLN A 109 3.21 12.95 12.62
C GLN A 109 2.34 12.38 13.73
N LEU A 110 2.95 11.59 14.61
CA LEU A 110 2.36 11.15 15.88
C LEU A 110 3.32 11.54 17.00
N ASP A 111 2.83 12.28 18.00
CA ASP A 111 3.62 12.78 19.13
C ASP A 111 4.91 13.52 18.72
N GLY A 112 4.80 14.35 17.68
CA GLY A 112 5.93 15.13 17.14
C GLY A 112 6.95 14.32 16.33
N LYS A 113 6.68 13.03 16.06
CA LYS A 113 7.55 12.15 15.23
C LYS A 113 6.88 11.84 13.90
N GLU A 114 7.63 11.95 12.81
CA GLU A 114 7.13 11.59 11.48
C GLU A 114 6.84 10.09 11.37
N ILE A 115 5.65 9.76 10.87
CA ILE A 115 5.29 8.41 10.45
C ILE A 115 5.93 8.19 9.07
N LYS A 116 6.89 7.26 9.00
CA LYS A 116 7.65 6.99 7.76
C LYS A 116 6.82 6.43 6.60
N SER A 117 5.62 5.93 6.87
CA SER A 117 4.70 5.39 5.86
C SER A 117 3.55 6.33 5.55
N LEU A 118 2.97 6.18 4.36
CA LEU A 118 1.73 6.86 4.01
C LEU A 118 0.56 6.39 4.89
N THR A 119 -0.35 7.32 5.17
CA THR A 119 -1.67 7.05 5.73
C THR A 119 -2.72 7.37 4.67
N TYR A 120 -3.70 6.48 4.53
CA TYR A 120 -4.75 6.52 3.52
C TYR A 120 -6.11 6.76 4.19
N PHE A 121 -6.93 7.60 3.58
CA PHE A 121 -8.26 7.98 4.05
C PHE A 121 -9.28 7.71 2.96
N LYS A 122 -10.34 6.98 3.30
CA LYS A 122 -11.44 6.71 2.36
C LYS A 122 -12.17 8.01 2.09
N VAL A 123 -12.29 8.38 0.82
CA VAL A 123 -13.01 9.57 0.39
C VAL A 123 -14.37 9.14 -0.10
N ASN A 124 -15.39 9.32 0.74
CA ASN A 124 -16.77 9.17 0.31
C ASN A 124 -17.18 10.49 -0.35
N ASN A 125 -17.38 10.48 -1.67
CA ASN A 125 -17.97 11.57 -2.47
C ASN A 125 -17.76 12.98 -1.90
N ILE A 126 -16.63 13.61 -2.23
CA ILE A 126 -16.62 15.08 -2.30
C ILE A 126 -17.40 15.41 -3.58
N LEU A 127 -18.69 15.71 -3.41
CA LEU A 127 -19.52 16.37 -4.42
C LEU A 127 -18.81 17.59 -4.99
#